data_AF-A0A367WCW3-F1
#
_entry.id   AF-A0A367WCW3-F1
#
_cell.length_a   1.000
_cell.length_b   1.000
_cell.length_c   1.000
_cell.angle_alpha   90.00
_cell.angle_beta   90.00
_cell.angle_gamma   90.00
#
_symmetry.space_group_name_H-M   'P 1'
#
loop_
_entity.id
_entity.type
_entity.pdbx_description
1 polymer ?
#
loop_
_entity_poly.entity_id
_entity_poly.type
_entity_poly.pdbx_seq_one_letter_code
_entity_poly.pdbx_strand_id
1 'polypeptide(L)'
;MIDAATCLVFGLLLSTGASLLGEWLGLPVDLLFYAGLILFPCAALMAFTGQQATPNSALVLIIVLGNIGWALASLGILLVSFITPTALGYGFVIIQAVAVGVLAAIEHRMFGASHQMASI
;
A
#
# COMPACT_ATOMS: atom_id res chain seq x y z
N MET A 1 5.59 0.98 11.15
CA MET A 1 6.20 -0.37 11.09
C MET A 1 5.25 -1.44 10.57
N ILE A 2 3.97 -1.46 10.98
CA ILE A 2 2.98 -2.42 10.46
C ILE A 2 2.79 -2.27 8.94
N ASP A 3 2.71 -1.03 8.47
CA ASP A 3 2.74 -0.61 7.06
C ASP A 3 3.91 -1.19 6.26
N ALA A 4 5.14 -1.04 6.77
CA ALA A 4 6.35 -1.55 6.15
C ALA A 4 6.36 -3.08 6.07
N ALA A 5 5.99 -3.75 7.16
CA ALA A 5 5.89 -5.21 7.20
C ALA A 5 4.81 -5.72 6.23
N THR A 6 3.66 -5.05 6.19
CA THR A 6 2.58 -5.36 5.25
C THR A 6 3.08 -5.21 3.82
N CYS A 7 3.78 -4.13 3.48
CA CYS A 7 4.33 -3.94 2.15
C CYS A 7 5.39 -4.98 1.78
N LEU A 8 6.26 -5.41 2.70
CA LEU A 8 7.20 -6.50 2.42
C LEU A 8 6.49 -7.82 2.14
N VAL A 9 5.52 -8.20 2.99
CA VAL A 9 4.78 -9.45 2.84
C VAL A 9 3.97 -9.45 1.54
N PHE A 10 3.25 -8.36 1.25
CA PHE A 10 2.48 -8.23 0.01
C PHE A 10 3.40 -8.12 -1.22
N GLY A 11 4.54 -7.43 -1.10
CA GLY A 11 5.55 -7.33 -2.14
C GLY A 11 6.09 -8.70 -2.54
N LEU A 12 6.43 -9.54 -1.56
CA LEU A 12 6.83 -10.93 -1.77
C LEU A 12 5.71 -11.75 -2.40
N LEU A 13 4.49 -11.69 -1.83
CA LEU A 13 3.32 -12.41 -2.33
C LEU A 13 3.05 -12.10 -3.80
N LEU A 14 3.03 -10.82 -4.16
CA LEU A 14 2.73 -10.37 -5.51
C LEU A 14 3.88 -10.65 -6.49
N SER A 15 5.14 -10.40 -6.12
CA SER A 15 6.28 -10.60 -7.02
C SER A 15 6.59 -12.08 -7.28
N THR A 16 6.37 -12.96 -6.31
CA THR A 16 6.63 -14.40 -6.45
C THR A 16 5.42 -15.21 -6.89
N GLY A 17 4.22 -14.74 -6.52
CA GLY A 17 2.95 -15.40 -6.80
C GLY A 17 2.16 -14.80 -7.97
N ALA A 18 2.73 -13.85 -8.73
CA ALA A 18 2.02 -13.08 -9.76
C ALA A 18 1.25 -13.95 -10.76
N SER A 19 1.85 -15.04 -11.24
CA SER A 19 1.22 -15.93 -12.22
C SER A 19 0.00 -16.64 -11.64
N LEU A 20 0.17 -17.30 -10.49
CA LEU A 20 -0.90 -18.02 -9.81
C LEU A 20 -2.02 -17.08 -9.37
N LEU A 21 -1.67 -15.93 -8.80
CA LEU A 21 -2.65 -14.92 -8.39
C LEU A 21 -3.36 -14.31 -9.61
N GLY A 22 -2.65 -14.07 -10.72
CA GLY A 22 -3.23 -13.53 -11.94
C GLY A 22 -4.35 -14.43 -12.48
N GLU A 23 -4.12 -15.75 -12.51
CA GLU A 23 -5.12 -16.74 -12.92
C GLU A 23 -6.37 -16.71 -12.02
N TRP A 24 -6.19 -16.69 -10.70
CA TRP A 24 -7.30 -16.74 -9.74
C TRP A 24 -8.06 -15.43 -9.64
N LEU A 25 -7.36 -14.31 -9.69
CA LEU A 25 -7.91 -12.97 -9.52
C LEU A 25 -8.42 -12.38 -10.85
N GLY A 26 -8.06 -12.96 -12.00
CA GLY A 26 -8.38 -12.38 -13.31
C GLY A 26 -7.67 -11.05 -13.53
N LEU A 27 -6.48 -10.87 -12.95
CA LEU A 27 -5.67 -9.66 -13.06
C LEU A 27 -4.44 -9.93 -13.93
N PRO A 28 -3.97 -8.94 -14.71
CA PRO A 28 -2.77 -9.10 -15.51
C PRO A 28 -1.56 -9.47 -14.63
N VAL A 29 -0.81 -10.50 -15.03
CA VAL A 29 0.36 -10.99 -14.28
C VAL A 29 1.40 -9.88 -14.11
N ASP A 30 1.67 -9.12 -15.18
CA ASP A 30 2.62 -8.00 -15.15
C ASP A 30 2.19 -6.94 -14.14
N LEU A 31 0.89 -6.64 -14.07
CA LEU A 31 0.34 -5.68 -13.12
C LEU A 31 0.64 -6.12 -11.68
N LEU A 32 0.37 -7.39 -11.35
CA LEU A 32 0.66 -7.94 -10.02
C LEU A 32 2.17 -7.94 -9.73
N PHE A 33 2.99 -8.36 -10.69
CA PHE A 33 4.43 -8.45 -10.52
C PHE A 33 5.07 -7.08 -10.25
N TYR A 34 4.80 -6.10 -11.10
CA TYR A 34 5.36 -4.75 -10.92
C TYR A 34 4.77 -4.04 -9.71
N ALA A 35 3.49 -4.27 -9.38
CA ALA A 35 2.93 -3.80 -8.13
C ALA A 35 3.70 -4.37 -6.93
N GLY A 36 4.00 -5.67 -6.94
CA GLY A 36 4.82 -6.30 -5.91
C GLY A 36 6.22 -5.68 -5.79
N LEU A 37 6.87 -5.38 -6.92
CA LEU A 37 8.19 -4.75 -6.92
C LEU A 37 8.18 -3.34 -6.33
N ILE A 38 7.15 -2.54 -6.58
CA ILE A 38 7.01 -1.18 -6.04
C ILE A 38 6.89 -1.20 -4.50
N LEU A 39 6.35 -2.27 -3.92
CA LEU A 39 6.15 -2.34 -2.47
C LEU A 39 7.47 -2.47 -1.68
N PHE A 40 8.55 -2.99 -2.28
CA PHE A 40 9.86 -3.07 -1.61
C PHE A 40 10.47 -1.71 -1.27
N PRO A 41 10.65 -0.76 -2.22
CA PRO A 41 11.15 0.57 -1.88
C PRO A 41 10.18 1.33 -0.96
N CYS A 42 8.86 1.14 -1.09
CA CYS A 42 7.89 1.71 -0.16
C CYS A 42 8.12 1.19 1.27
N ALA A 43 8.27 -0.13 1.43
CA ALA A 43 8.54 -0.73 2.73
C ALA A 43 9.86 -0.22 3.33
N ALA A 44 10.91 -0.06 2.51
CA ALA A 44 12.18 0.49 2.94
C ALA A 44 12.03 1.95 3.44
N LEU A 45 11.28 2.78 2.71
CA LEU A 45 10.99 4.17 3.10
C LEU A 45 10.23 4.23 4.43
N MET A 46 9.21 3.40 4.59
CA MET A 46 8.39 3.32 5.80
C MET A 46 9.19 2.81 7.01
N ALA A 47 10.00 1.77 6.82
CA ALA A 47 10.89 1.24 7.85
C ALA A 47 11.98 2.25 8.26
N PHE A 48 12.57 2.96 7.29
CA PHE A 48 13.54 4.01 7.55
C PHE A 48 12.92 5.16 8.35
N THR A 49 11.76 5.65 7.94
CA THR A 49 11.04 6.74 8.62
C THR A 49 10.61 6.34 10.03
N GLY A 50 10.12 5.11 10.20
CA GLY A 50 9.68 4.58 11.50
C GLY A 50 10.81 4.30 12.51
N GLN A 51 12.07 4.25 12.08
CA GLN A 51 13.24 4.08 12.97
C GLN A 51 13.79 5.42 13.49
N GLN A 52 13.30 6.55 12.98
CA GLN A 52 13.74 7.87 13.43
C GLN A 52 13.19 8.18 14.83
N ALA A 53 14.05 8.68 15.72
CA ALA A 53 13.63 9.11 17.06
C ALA A 53 12.54 10.19 17.02
N THR A 54 12.62 11.08 16.02
CA THR A 54 11.58 12.03 15.65
C THR A 54 11.30 11.89 14.15
N PRO A 55 10.16 11.29 13.76
CA PRO A 55 9.85 11.07 12.35
C PRO A 55 9.79 12.38 11.56
N ASN A 56 10.47 12.42 10.41
CA ASN A 56 10.43 13.58 9.52
C ASN A 56 9.02 13.75 8.91
N SER A 57 8.39 14.89 9.20
CA SER A 57 7.05 15.25 8.70
C SER A 57 6.89 15.12 7.19
N ALA A 58 7.91 15.47 6.42
CA ALA A 58 7.85 15.37 4.96
C ALA A 58 7.83 13.91 4.49
N LEU A 59 8.59 13.02 5.14
CA LEU A 59 8.59 11.60 4.79
C LEU A 59 7.26 10.95 5.14
N VAL A 60 6.69 11.28 6.30
CA VAL A 60 5.37 10.79 6.71
C VAL A 60 4.30 11.26 5.73
N LEU A 61 4.34 12.53 5.29
CA LEU A 61 3.41 13.04 4.30
C LEU A 61 3.54 12.30 2.95
N ILE A 62 4.76 12.03 2.50
CA ILE A 62 5.02 11.25 1.27
C ILE A 62 4.42 9.84 1.39
N ILE A 63 4.59 9.17 2.54
CA ILE A 63 4.02 7.83 2.78
C ILE A 63 2.49 7.87 2.73
N VAL A 64 1.86 8.82 3.42
CA VAL A 64 0.40 8.98 3.45
C VAL A 64 -0.15 9.25 2.04
N LEU A 65 0.44 10.19 1.31
CA LEU A 65 0.02 10.51 -0.07
C LEU A 65 0.25 9.33 -1.01
N GLY A 66 1.35 8.60 -0.84
CA GLY A 66 1.65 7.39 -1.60
C GLY A 66 0.60 6.29 -1.37
N ASN A 67 0.23 6.03 -0.11
CA ASN A 67 -0.80 5.06 0.25
C ASN A 67 -2.18 5.46 -0.31
N ILE A 68 -2.54 6.75 -0.24
CA ILE A 68 -3.78 7.27 -0.84
C ILE A 68 -3.76 7.08 -2.36
N GLY A 69 -2.67 7.48 -3.03
CA GLY A 69 -2.50 7.32 -4.47
C GLY A 69 -2.58 5.86 -4.90
N TRP A 70 -1.98 4.95 -4.12
CA TRP A 70 -2.03 3.51 -4.34
C TRP A 70 -3.47 2.97 -4.25
N ALA A 71 -4.22 3.35 -3.21
CA ALA A 71 -5.60 2.93 -3.03
C ALA A 71 -6.49 3.44 -4.19
N LEU A 72 -6.33 4.69 -4.59
CA LEU A 72 -7.06 5.28 -5.72
C LEU A 72 -6.72 4.59 -7.05
N ALA A 73 -5.44 4.33 -7.32
CA ALA A 73 -5.01 3.62 -8.52
C ALA A 73 -5.55 2.18 -8.56
N SER A 74 -5.57 1.50 -7.41
CA SER A 74 -6.14 0.15 -7.27
C SER A 74 -7.62 0.12 -7.59
N LEU A 75 -8.40 1.06 -7.06
CA LEU A 75 -9.82 1.19 -7.40
C LEU A 75 -10.03 1.60 -8.87
N GLY A 76 -9.15 2.45 -9.41
CA GLY A 76 -9.16 2.84 -10.82
C GLY A 76 -8.99 1.67 -11.78
N ILE A 77 -8.12 0.70 -11.45
CA ILE A 77 -7.92 -0.53 -12.23
C ILE A 77 -9.23 -1.31 -12.39
N LEU A 78 -10.11 -1.31 -11.39
CA LEU A 78 -11.40 -2.00 -11.46
C LEU A 78 -12.41 -1.37 -12.43
N LEU A 79 -12.16 -0.13 -12.87
CA LEU A 79 -12.97 0.61 -13.83
C LEU A 79 -12.45 0.46 -15.27
N VAL A 80 -11.29 -0.15 -15.46
CA VAL A 80 -10.65 -0.32 -16.75
C VAL A 80 -11.33 -1.46 -17.52
N SER A 81 -12.00 -1.14 -18.62
CA SER A 81 -12.86 -2.08 -19.36
C SER A 81 -12.14 -3.29 -19.98
N PHE A 82 -10.84 -3.21 -20.20
CA PHE A 82 -10.02 -4.30 -20.72
C PHE A 82 -9.40 -5.19 -19.63
N ILE A 83 -9.63 -4.88 -18.36
CA ILE A 83 -9.28 -5.75 -17.22
C ILE A 83 -10.59 -6.37 -16.72
N THR A 84 -10.64 -7.70 -16.65
CA THR A 84 -11.85 -8.43 -16.23
C THR A 84 -11.53 -9.27 -14.99
N PRO A 85 -11.50 -8.66 -13.79
CA PRO A 85 -11.22 -9.39 -12.56
C PRO A 85 -12.30 -10.43 -12.28
N THR A 86 -11.91 -11.53 -11.64
CA THR A 86 -12.88 -12.46 -11.07
C THR A 86 -13.55 -11.83 -9.84
N ALA A 87 -14.60 -12.44 -9.31
CA ALA A 87 -15.19 -12.00 -8.05
C ALA A 87 -14.16 -11.95 -6.90
N LEU A 88 -13.21 -12.91 -6.89
CA LEU A 88 -12.09 -12.91 -5.96
C LEU A 88 -11.13 -11.74 -6.24
N GLY A 89 -10.86 -11.42 -7.51
CA GLY A 89 -10.06 -10.26 -7.91
C GLY A 89 -10.64 -8.93 -7.42
N TYR A 90 -11.94 -8.71 -7.62
CA TYR A 90 -12.63 -7.53 -7.07
C TYR A 90 -12.50 -7.49 -5.54
N GLY A 91 -12.81 -8.59 -4.86
CA GLY A 91 -12.69 -8.68 -3.40
C GLY A 91 -11.27 -8.38 -2.92
N PHE A 92 -10.27 -8.99 -3.54
CA PHE A 92 -8.86 -8.77 -3.23
C PHE A 92 -8.48 -7.30 -3.33
N VAL A 93 -8.77 -6.66 -4.46
CA VAL A 93 -8.42 -5.25 -4.70
C VAL A 93 -9.15 -4.30 -3.74
N ILE A 94 -10.44 -4.53 -3.51
CA ILE A 94 -11.23 -3.68 -2.62
C ILE A 94 -10.76 -3.82 -1.16
N ILE A 95 -10.53 -5.04 -0.69
CA ILE A 95 -10.07 -5.30 0.70
C ILE A 95 -8.67 -4.72 0.91
N GLN A 96 -7.78 -4.82 -0.08
CA GLN A 96 -6.45 -4.23 0.00
C GLN A 96 -6.50 -2.69 -0.03
N ALA A 97 -7.29 -2.07 -0.92
CA ALA A 97 -7.46 -0.62 -0.96
C ALA A 97 -8.06 -0.06 0.35
N VAL A 98 -9.13 -0.73 0.80
CA VAL A 98 -9.49 -1.01 2.20
C VAL A 98 -8.45 -0.71 3.27
N ALA A 99 -7.65 -1.75 3.52
CA ALA A 99 -6.63 -1.82 4.54
C ALA A 99 -5.57 -0.72 4.39
N VAL A 100 -5.11 -0.44 3.17
CA VAL A 100 -4.11 0.61 2.91
C VAL A 100 -4.65 1.98 3.29
N GLY A 101 -5.91 2.29 2.94
CA GLY A 101 -6.56 3.55 3.32
C GLY A 101 -6.70 3.71 4.84
N VAL A 102 -7.05 2.62 5.54
CA VAL A 102 -7.13 2.62 7.02
C VAL A 102 -5.76 2.85 7.65
N LEU A 103 -4.71 2.17 7.17
CA LEU A 103 -3.34 2.36 7.67
C LEU A 103 -2.87 3.80 7.47
N ALA A 104 -3.08 4.38 6.30
CA ALA A 104 -2.73 5.77 6.01
C ALA A 104 -3.46 6.76 6.92
N ALA A 105 -4.74 6.51 7.22
CA ALA A 105 -5.52 7.35 8.14
C ALA A 105 -5.01 7.27 9.58
N ILE A 106 -4.58 6.08 10.03
CA ILE A 106 -3.97 5.88 11.35
C ILE A 106 -2.63 6.62 11.45
N GLU A 107 -1.76 6.51 10.45
CA GLU A 107 -0.46 7.20 10.39
C GLU A 107 -0.63 8.71 10.45
N HIS A 108 -1.56 9.26 9.66
CA HIS A 108 -1.84 10.70 9.67
C HIS A 108 -2.30 11.19 11.05
N ARG A 109 -3.17 10.43 11.73
CA ARG A 109 -3.66 10.78 13.08
C ARG A 109 -2.57 10.70 14.14
N MET A 110 -1.74 9.67 14.10
CA MET A 110 -0.60 9.54 15.02
C MET A 110 0.38 10.68 14.84
N PHE A 111 0.70 11.03 13.59
CA PHE A 111 1.61 12.14 13.30
C PHE A 111 1.08 13.49 13.81
N GLY A 112 -0.21 13.77 13.61
CA GLY A 112 -0.86 14.98 14.14
C GLY A 112 -0.85 15.06 15.67
N ALA A 113 -1.04 13.94 16.37
CA ALA A 113 -1.00 13.89 17.83
C ALA A 113 0.43 14.10 18.39
N SER A 114 1.47 13.57 17.74
CA SER A 114 2.87 13.74 18.14
C SER A 114 3.35 15.19 18.03
N HIS A 115 2.91 15.92 17.00
CA HIS A 115 3.22 17.35 16.84
C HIS A 115 2.57 18.21 17.93
N GLN A 116 1.35 17.89 18.34
CA GLN A 116 0.61 18.65 19.35
C GLN A 116 1.19 18.48 20.77
N MET A 117 1.78 17.31 21.10
CA MET A 117 2.47 17.09 22.38
C MET A 117 3.84 17.78 22.45
N ALA A 118 4.52 17.98 21.33
CA ALA A 118 5.82 18.66 21.29
C ALA A 118 5.73 20.20 21.41
N SER A 119 4.52 20.76 21.30
CA SER A 119 4.24 22.19 21.39
C SER A 119 3.68 22.66 22.76
N ILE A 120 3.63 21.77 23.75
CA ILE A 120 3.18 22.04 25.14
C ILE A 120 4.39 21.96 26.06
#